data_AF-A0A0C1GVH2-F1
#
_entry.id   AF-A0A0C1GVH2-F1
#
_cell.length_a   1.000
_cell.length_b   1.000
_cell.length_c   1.000
_cell.angle_alpha   90.00
_cell.angle_beta   90.00
_cell.angle_gamma   90.00
#
_symmetry.space_group_name_H-M   'P 1'
#
loop_
_entity.id
_entity.type
_entity.pdbx_description
1 polymer ?
#
loop_
_entity_poly.entity_id
_entity_poly.type
_entity_poly.pdbx_seq_one_letter_code
_entity_poly.pdbx_strand_id
1 'polypeptide(L)'
;MPHPWLMHRPMKTDDSQDQTMPRRSIRRHRRADEQRRRALSPVRILIMVLALPLTTGIIALGTYFRATDRERPEAVLHLVALAGCDATRAMGFGAFHEGDAGYHKRNDPDGNGIACETAAPVMKASPTVLPSTEAPKQRMVGNAKFVRP
;
A
#
# COMPACT_ATOMS: atom_id res chain seq x y z
N MET A 1 -57.23 -55.89 21.61
CA MET A 1 -57.06 -55.49 23.02
C MET A 1 -55.97 -54.44 23.08
N PRO A 2 -56.27 -53.15 23.35
CA PRO A 2 -55.28 -52.08 23.44
C PRO A 2 -54.84 -51.83 24.90
N HIS A 3 -53.54 -51.60 25.11
CA HIS A 3 -52.94 -51.33 26.43
C HIS A 3 -53.03 -49.83 26.80
N PRO A 4 -53.52 -49.47 28.00
CA PRO A 4 -53.73 -48.07 28.41
C PRO A 4 -52.64 -47.60 29.40
N TRP A 5 -51.38 -47.46 28.99
CA TRP A 5 -50.33 -46.97 29.90
C TRP A 5 -49.26 -46.13 29.18
N LEU A 6 -49.62 -44.91 28.79
CA LEU A 6 -48.64 -43.83 28.55
C LEU A 6 -49.15 -42.55 29.24
N MET A 7 -48.93 -42.47 30.55
CA MET A 7 -49.03 -41.21 31.29
C MET A 7 -47.74 -40.43 31.12
N HIS A 8 -47.78 -39.36 30.34
CA HIS A 8 -46.75 -38.32 30.34
C HIS A 8 -46.74 -37.63 31.70
N ARG A 9 -45.66 -37.80 32.48
CA ARG A 9 -45.38 -36.96 33.65
C ARG A 9 -44.88 -35.60 33.16
N PRO A 10 -45.49 -34.47 33.55
CA PRO A 10 -44.93 -33.16 33.28
C PRO A 10 -43.63 -33.00 34.08
N MET A 11 -42.52 -32.76 33.37
CA MET A 11 -41.23 -32.48 33.97
C MET A 11 -41.30 -31.11 34.65
N LYS A 12 -41.32 -31.12 35.98
CA LYS A 12 -41.37 -29.92 36.83
C LYS A 12 -39.98 -29.29 36.80
N THR A 13 -39.84 -28.19 36.07
CA THR A 13 -38.61 -27.37 36.09
C THR A 13 -38.50 -26.74 37.47
N ASP A 14 -37.48 -27.16 38.21
CA ASP A 14 -37.18 -26.68 39.55
C ASP A 14 -36.50 -25.30 39.42
N ASP A 15 -37.30 -24.23 39.46
CA ASP A 15 -36.84 -22.82 39.51
C ASP A 15 -36.17 -22.45 40.85
N SER A 16 -35.86 -23.43 41.70
CA SER A 16 -35.42 -23.23 43.09
C SER A 16 -33.89 -23.17 43.28
N GLN A 17 -33.09 -23.28 42.21
CA GLN A 17 -31.62 -23.25 42.31
C GLN A 17 -30.98 -21.85 42.18
N ASP A 18 -31.78 -20.77 42.23
CA ASP A 18 -31.28 -19.40 42.08
C ASP A 18 -30.98 -18.67 43.42
N GLN A 19 -31.01 -19.39 44.54
CA GLN A 19 -30.59 -18.89 45.86
C GLN A 19 -29.53 -19.86 46.37
N THR A 20 -28.22 -19.59 46.32
CA THR A 20 -27.55 -18.61 47.18
C THR A 20 -26.14 -18.32 46.66
N MET A 21 -26.01 -17.49 45.62
CA MET A 21 -24.71 -16.82 45.40
C MET A 21 -24.53 -15.75 46.49
N PRO A 22 -23.50 -15.85 47.37
CA PRO A 22 -23.33 -14.89 48.45
C PRO A 22 -23.15 -13.49 47.86
N ARG A 23 -23.87 -12.48 48.35
CA ARG A 23 -23.84 -11.09 47.82
C ARG A 23 -22.42 -10.49 47.64
N ARG A 24 -21.43 -11.03 48.35
CA ARG A 24 -20.00 -10.69 48.21
C ARG A 24 -19.37 -11.22 46.90
N SER A 25 -19.74 -12.41 46.41
CA SER A 25 -19.23 -12.96 45.15
C SER A 25 -19.73 -12.14 43.95
N ILE A 26 -20.99 -11.71 43.96
CA ILE A 26 -21.59 -10.88 42.90
C ILE A 26 -20.78 -9.59 42.66
N ARG A 27 -20.34 -8.92 43.73
CA ARG A 27 -19.52 -7.70 43.61
C ARG A 27 -18.12 -7.96 43.03
N ARG A 28 -17.53 -9.13 43.30
CA ARG A 28 -16.22 -9.52 42.75
C ARG A 28 -16.34 -9.88 41.26
N HIS A 29 -17.39 -10.63 40.90
CA HIS A 29 -17.68 -10.94 39.50
C HIS A 29 -17.92 -9.68 38.67
N ARG A 30 -18.68 -8.71 39.19
CA ARG A 30 -18.94 -7.44 38.48
C ARG A 30 -17.65 -6.65 38.16
N ARG A 31 -16.70 -6.60 39.09
CA ARG A 31 -15.39 -5.95 38.86
C ARG A 31 -14.56 -6.71 37.81
N ALA A 32 -14.59 -8.04 37.86
CA ALA A 32 -13.90 -8.88 36.88
C ALA A 32 -14.51 -8.73 35.48
N ASP A 33 -15.83 -8.61 35.37
CA ASP A 33 -16.54 -8.41 34.10
C ASP A 33 -16.29 -7.03 33.49
N GLU A 34 -16.20 -5.98 34.32
CA GLU A 34 -15.78 -4.66 33.88
C GLU A 34 -14.34 -4.66 33.35
N GLN A 35 -13.43 -5.38 34.01
CA GLN A 35 -12.06 -5.57 33.52
C GLN A 35 -12.03 -6.38 32.21
N ARG A 36 -12.84 -7.44 32.10
CA ARG A 36 -12.95 -8.25 30.86
C ARG A 36 -13.50 -7.44 29.70
N ARG A 37 -14.51 -6.58 29.91
CA ARG A 37 -15.05 -5.69 28.87
C ARG A 37 -14.04 -4.66 28.39
N ARG A 38 -13.16 -4.18 29.28
CA ARG A 38 -12.07 -3.27 28.92
C ARG A 38 -10.93 -4.00 28.19
N ALA A 39 -10.62 -5.23 28.61
CA ALA A 39 -9.55 -6.04 28.02
C ALA A 39 -9.94 -6.60 26.64
N LEU A 40 -11.18 -7.05 26.49
CA LEU A 40 -11.76 -7.60 25.26
C LEU A 40 -12.60 -6.53 24.54
N SER A 41 -12.15 -5.27 24.54
CA SER A 41 -12.89 -4.26 23.79
C SER A 41 -12.85 -4.64 22.30
N PRO A 42 -14.01 -4.80 21.63
CA PRO A 42 -14.05 -5.23 20.24
C PRO A 42 -13.29 -4.26 19.33
N VAL A 43 -13.19 -2.99 19.74
CA VAL A 43 -12.36 -1.97 19.10
C VAL A 43 -10.87 -2.33 19.15
N ARG A 44 -10.32 -2.79 20.29
CA ARG A 44 -8.91 -3.21 20.36
C ARG A 44 -8.63 -4.42 19.48
N ILE A 45 -9.54 -5.39 19.45
CA ILE A 45 -9.40 -6.56 18.59
C ILE A 45 -9.39 -6.12 17.12
N LEU A 46 -10.33 -5.27 16.72
CA LEU A 46 -10.40 -4.74 15.37
C LEU A 46 -9.13 -3.95 15.00
N ILE A 47 -8.62 -3.09 15.90
CA ILE A 47 -7.37 -2.37 15.71
C ILE A 47 -6.19 -3.34 15.54
N MET A 48 -6.07 -4.37 16.38
CA MET A 48 -4.99 -5.36 16.26
C MET A 48 -5.08 -6.13 14.94
N VAL A 49 -6.29 -6.53 14.53
CA VAL A 49 -6.53 -7.23 13.26
C VAL A 49 -6.22 -6.33 12.06
N LEU A 50 -6.52 -5.04 12.12
CA LEU A 50 -6.21 -4.07 11.05
C LEU A 50 -4.73 -3.66 11.03
N ALA A 51 -4.08 -3.58 12.19
CA ALA A 51 -2.67 -3.24 12.29
C ALA A 51 -1.78 -4.32 11.68
N LEU A 52 -2.19 -5.59 11.71
CA LEU A 52 -1.41 -6.72 11.19
C LEU A 52 -1.16 -6.65 9.66
N PRO A 53 -2.17 -6.54 8.78
CA PRO A 53 -1.93 -6.39 7.34
C PRO A 53 -1.25 -5.06 7.01
N LEU A 54 -1.58 -3.98 7.74
CA LEU A 54 -0.96 -2.67 7.53
C LEU A 54 0.55 -2.72 7.77
N THR A 55 0.98 -3.24 8.92
CA THR A 55 2.40 -3.37 9.27
C THR A 55 3.13 -4.32 8.31
N THR A 56 2.50 -5.43 7.93
CA THR A 56 3.03 -6.37 6.93
C THR A 56 3.26 -5.68 5.58
N GLY A 57 2.29 -4.88 5.12
CA GLY A 57 2.39 -4.13 3.87
C GLY A 57 3.51 -3.09 3.90
N ILE A 58 3.67 -2.36 5.00
CA ILE A 58 4.76 -1.38 5.18
C ILE A 58 6.13 -2.06 5.12
N ILE A 59 6.29 -3.19 5.82
CA ILE A 59 7.55 -3.94 5.82
C ILE A 59 7.86 -4.48 4.42
N ALA A 60 6.88 -5.13 3.77
CA ALA A 60 7.04 -5.65 2.43
C ALA A 60 7.46 -4.54 1.43
N LEU A 61 6.78 -3.39 1.49
CA LEU A 61 7.10 -2.23 0.67
C LEU A 61 8.52 -1.69 0.94
N GLY A 62 8.91 -1.59 2.21
CA GLY A 62 10.25 -1.17 2.61
C GLY A 62 11.35 -2.11 2.10
N THR A 63 11.11 -3.43 2.17
CA THR A 63 12.05 -4.43 1.63
C THR A 63 12.14 -4.39 0.11
N TYR A 64 11.01 -4.22 -0.59
CA TYR A 64 10.99 -4.05 -2.05
C TYR A 64 11.83 -2.84 -2.47
N PHE A 65 11.62 -1.68 -1.84
CA PHE A 65 12.40 -0.48 -2.13
C PHE A 65 13.88 -0.55 -1.74
N ARG A 66 14.26 -1.45 -0.84
CA ARG A 66 15.67 -1.69 -0.49
C ARG A 66 16.33 -2.69 -1.42
N ALA A 67 15.56 -3.61 -1.99
CA ALA A 67 16.05 -4.67 -2.89
C ALA A 67 16.10 -4.23 -4.36
N THR A 68 15.30 -3.25 -4.78
CA THR A 68 15.34 -2.73 -6.15
C THR A 68 16.47 -1.70 -6.29
N ASP A 69 17.54 -2.05 -7.00
CA ASP A 69 18.64 -1.15 -7.43
C ASP A 69 18.20 -0.10 -8.49
N ARG A 70 16.92 -0.09 -8.88
CA ARG A 70 16.36 1.01 -9.67
C ARG A 70 16.25 2.25 -8.78
N GLU A 71 16.74 3.38 -9.28
CA GLU A 71 16.60 4.66 -8.59
C GLU A 71 15.12 4.84 -8.22
N ARG A 72 14.80 4.84 -6.93
CA ARG A 72 13.43 4.93 -6.39
C ARG A 72 12.51 5.92 -7.13
N PRO A 73 12.98 7.09 -7.62
CA PRO A 73 12.15 7.95 -8.47
C PRO A 73 11.65 7.29 -9.76
N GLU A 74 12.46 6.50 -10.46
CA GLU A 74 12.12 5.88 -11.75
C GLU A 74 11.00 4.84 -11.61
N ALA A 75 11.04 4.02 -10.55
CA ALA A 75 10.00 3.02 -10.31
C ALA A 75 8.64 3.67 -10.03
N VAL A 76 8.63 4.79 -9.30
CA VAL A 76 7.42 5.57 -9.07
C VAL A 76 6.95 6.20 -10.38
N LEU A 77 7.87 6.78 -11.17
CA LEU A 77 7.56 7.36 -12.48
C LEU A 77 6.87 6.35 -13.40
N HIS A 78 7.40 5.12 -13.46
CA HIS A 78 6.85 4.06 -14.29
C HIS A 78 5.43 3.67 -13.85
N LEU A 79 5.17 3.55 -12.53
CA LEU A 79 3.84 3.23 -12.01
C LEU A 79 2.82 4.34 -12.29
N VAL A 80 3.26 5.58 -12.21
CA VAL A 80 2.40 6.76 -12.41
C VAL A 80 2.09 6.93 -13.89
N ALA A 81 3.10 6.77 -14.75
CA ALA A 81 2.89 6.69 -16.18
C ALA A 81 2.04 5.46 -16.57
N LEU A 82 2.06 4.40 -15.75
CA LEU A 82 1.19 3.26 -15.97
C LEU A 82 -0.30 3.62 -15.75
N ALA A 83 -0.59 4.57 -14.86
CA ALA A 83 -1.95 5.05 -14.62
C ALA A 83 -2.44 6.00 -15.73
N GLY A 84 -1.53 6.57 -16.52
CA GLY A 84 -1.83 7.39 -17.70
C GLY A 84 -1.29 8.81 -17.59
N CYS A 85 -1.44 9.56 -18.68
CA CYS A 85 -0.87 10.91 -18.80
C CYS A 85 -1.48 11.96 -17.87
N ASP A 86 -2.73 11.75 -17.43
CA ASP A 86 -3.35 12.65 -16.46
C ASP A 86 -2.73 12.50 -15.07
N ALA A 87 -2.37 11.26 -14.69
CA ALA A 87 -1.71 10.99 -13.43
C ALA A 87 -0.28 11.54 -13.40
N THR A 88 0.46 11.41 -14.50
CA THR A 88 1.82 11.98 -14.62
C THR A 88 1.79 13.50 -14.58
N ARG A 89 0.83 14.11 -15.29
CA ARG A 89 0.64 15.57 -15.31
C ARG A 89 0.21 16.12 -13.95
N ALA A 90 -0.68 15.41 -13.23
CA ALA A 90 -1.08 15.79 -11.88
C ALA A 90 0.10 15.82 -10.89
N MET A 91 1.14 15.04 -11.17
CA MET A 91 2.38 15.01 -10.39
C MET A 91 3.46 15.95 -10.92
N GLY A 92 3.16 16.75 -11.95
CA GLY A 92 4.09 17.72 -12.54
C GLY A 92 5.16 17.09 -13.42
N PHE A 93 5.03 15.81 -13.79
CA PHE A 93 5.94 15.17 -14.73
C PHE A 93 5.53 15.51 -16.18
N GLY A 94 6.54 15.68 -17.05
CA GLY A 94 6.40 16.10 -18.43
C GLY A 94 6.42 14.94 -19.44
N ALA A 95 6.80 15.26 -20.67
CA ALA A 95 6.97 14.31 -21.76
C ALA A 95 8.09 13.28 -21.45
N PHE A 96 7.89 12.04 -21.88
CA PHE A 96 8.86 10.94 -21.71
C PHE A 96 9.30 10.40 -23.06
N HIS A 97 10.59 10.21 -23.28
CA HIS A 97 11.12 9.63 -24.51
C HIS A 97 11.17 8.11 -24.43
N GLU A 98 11.15 7.45 -25.59
CA GLU A 98 11.31 6.00 -25.67
C GLU A 98 12.59 5.55 -24.94
N GLY A 99 12.42 4.66 -23.96
CA GLY A 99 13.50 4.18 -23.08
C GLY A 99 13.46 4.78 -21.67
N ASP A 100 12.78 5.91 -21.46
CA ASP A 100 12.59 6.49 -20.14
C ASP A 100 11.65 5.64 -19.29
N ALA A 101 11.83 5.68 -17.96
CA ALA A 101 10.97 4.94 -17.02
C ALA A 101 9.49 5.33 -17.12
N GLY A 102 9.19 6.56 -17.56
CA GLY A 102 7.83 7.07 -17.74
C GLY A 102 7.22 6.77 -19.11
N TYR A 103 7.98 6.18 -20.05
CA TYR A 103 7.46 5.90 -21.38
C TYR A 103 6.60 4.64 -21.40
N HIS A 104 5.38 4.77 -21.93
CA HIS A 104 4.48 3.65 -22.20
C HIS A 104 3.89 3.84 -23.59
N LYS A 105 3.96 2.80 -24.45
CA LYS A 105 3.38 2.86 -25.81
C LYS A 105 1.91 3.26 -25.85
N ARG A 106 1.14 2.90 -24.82
CA ARG A 106 -0.28 3.31 -24.72
C ARG A 106 -0.50 4.80 -24.47
N ASN A 107 0.55 5.52 -24.04
CA ASN A 107 0.56 6.94 -23.74
C ASN A 107 1.19 7.77 -24.89
N ASP A 108 1.58 7.11 -25.98
CA ASP A 108 2.15 7.66 -27.21
C ASP A 108 1.24 7.23 -28.39
N PRO A 109 0.05 7.85 -28.54
CA PRO A 109 -0.95 7.44 -29.52
C PRO A 109 -0.53 7.73 -30.96
N ASP A 110 0.38 8.68 -31.19
CA ASP A 110 0.94 9.03 -32.49
C ASP A 110 2.21 8.25 -32.85
N GLY A 111 2.82 7.56 -31.88
CA GLY A 111 3.95 6.68 -32.10
C GLY A 111 5.23 7.42 -32.45
N ASN A 112 5.38 8.66 -31.98
CA ASN A 112 6.50 9.52 -32.30
C ASN A 112 7.71 9.29 -31.36
N GLY A 113 7.57 8.39 -30.38
CA GLY A 113 8.59 8.08 -29.38
C GLY A 113 8.54 9.00 -28.16
N ILE A 114 7.52 9.84 -28.02
CA ILE A 114 7.34 10.80 -26.92
C ILE A 114 5.94 10.61 -26.30
N ALA A 115 5.90 10.04 -25.10
CA ALA A 115 4.67 9.83 -24.36
C ALA A 115 4.28 11.07 -23.53
N CYS A 116 2.98 11.29 -23.36
CA CYS A 116 2.41 12.33 -22.51
C CYS A 116 2.88 13.76 -22.82
N GLU A 117 3.09 14.07 -24.10
CA GLU A 117 3.33 15.43 -24.56
C GLU A 117 2.28 16.37 -23.97
N THR A 118 2.74 17.44 -23.32
CA THR A 118 1.84 18.51 -22.93
C THR A 118 1.35 19.14 -24.22
N ALA A 119 0.09 18.92 -24.57
CA ALA A 119 -0.57 19.67 -25.62
C ALA A 119 -0.62 21.16 -25.23
N ALA A 120 0.49 21.87 -25.39
CA ALA A 120 0.39 23.19 -25.96
C ALA A 120 -0.16 22.97 -27.37
N PRO A 121 -1.25 23.66 -27.78
CA PRO A 121 -1.77 23.50 -29.12
C PRO A 121 -0.61 23.73 -30.09
N VAL A 122 -0.40 22.76 -30.98
CA VAL A 122 0.63 22.77 -32.03
C VAL A 122 0.35 23.95 -32.96
N MET A 123 0.79 25.15 -32.57
CA MET A 123 1.15 26.17 -33.53
C MET A 123 2.47 25.72 -34.13
N LYS A 124 2.39 25.29 -35.39
CA LYS A 124 3.51 25.02 -36.29
C LYS A 124 4.64 26.02 -36.05
N ALA A 125 5.64 25.64 -35.28
CA ALA A 125 6.90 26.34 -35.23
C ALA A 125 7.77 25.71 -36.32
N SER A 126 7.99 26.47 -37.39
CA SER A 126 9.08 26.24 -38.36
C SER A 126 10.40 25.97 -37.62
N PRO A 127 11.34 25.21 -38.22
CA PRO A 127 12.59 24.84 -37.56
C PRO A 127 13.45 26.08 -37.34
N THR A 128 13.49 26.59 -36.11
CA THR A 128 14.53 27.50 -35.68
C THR A 128 15.79 26.67 -35.46
N VAL A 129 16.73 26.80 -36.41
CA VAL A 129 18.11 26.36 -36.26
C VAL A 129 18.69 27.00 -35.00
N LEU A 130 18.94 26.20 -33.97
CA LEU A 130 19.74 26.59 -32.82
C LEU A 130 21.19 26.15 -33.05
N PRO A 131 22.18 26.99 -32.74
CA PRO A 131 23.58 26.69 -32.94
C PRO A 131 24.04 25.59 -31.98
N SER A 132 24.73 24.60 -32.55
CA SER A 132 25.42 23.52 -31.86
C SER A 132 26.23 24.06 -30.68
N THR A 133 25.75 23.81 -29.46
CA THR A 133 26.51 24.08 -28.25
C THR A 133 27.52 22.95 -28.08
N GLU A 134 28.77 23.34 -28.26
CA GLU A 134 30.00 22.56 -28.21
C GLU A 134 30.05 21.63 -26.97
N ALA A 135 30.29 20.34 -27.22
CA ALA A 135 30.51 19.33 -26.19
C ALA A 135 31.74 19.68 -25.33
N PRO A 136 31.71 19.52 -24.00
CA PRO A 136 32.90 19.66 -23.19
C PRO A 136 33.88 18.52 -23.49
N LYS A 137 35.04 18.88 -24.08
CA LYS A 137 36.20 18.02 -24.30
C LYS A 137 36.52 17.19 -23.05
N GLN A 138 36.50 15.87 -23.20
CA GLN A 138 37.09 14.94 -22.24
C GLN A 138 38.55 15.28 -22.00
N ARG A 139 38.88 15.73 -20.79
CA ARG A 139 40.24 15.97 -20.33
C ARG A 139 40.87 14.61 -20.01
N MET A 140 41.59 14.04 -20.97
CA MET A 140 42.47 12.89 -20.77
C MET A 140 43.48 13.24 -19.66
N VAL A 141 43.37 12.56 -18.51
CA VAL A 141 44.40 12.57 -17.48
C VAL A 141 45.40 11.46 -17.78
N GLY A 142 46.62 11.87 -18.11
CA GLY A 142 47.71 10.99 -18.51
C GLY A 142 48.18 10.07 -17.39
N ASN A 143 48.62 8.88 -17.79
CA ASN A 143 49.29 7.86 -16.97
C ASN A 143 50.42 8.45 -16.12
N ALA A 144 50.16 8.70 -14.83
CA ALA A 144 51.21 8.88 -13.84
C ALA A 144 51.77 7.50 -13.47
N LYS A 145 52.99 7.19 -13.95
CA LYS A 145 53.78 6.04 -13.50
C LYS A 145 54.23 6.27 -12.06
N PHE A 146 53.71 5.47 -11.13
CA PHE A 146 54.25 5.37 -9.78
C PHE A 146 55.54 4.54 -9.81
N VAL A 147 56.69 5.19 -9.57
CA VAL A 147 57.95 4.53 -9.19
C VAL A 147 57.93 4.41 -7.67
N ARG A 148 58.11 3.19 -7.15
CA ARG A 148 58.24 2.94 -5.70
C ARG A 148 59.74 2.98 -5.32
N PRO A 149 60.10 3.62 -4.19
CA PRO A 149 61.42 3.48 -3.57
C PRO A 149 61.57 2.13 -2.85
#